data_AF-A0A920TKZ9-F1
#
_entry.id   AF-A0A920TKZ9-F1
#
_cell.length_a   1.000
_cell.length_b   1.000
_cell.length_c   1.000
_cell.angle_alpha   90.00
_cell.angle_beta   90.00
_cell.angle_gamma   90.00
#
_symmetry.space_group_name_H-M   'P 1'
#
loop_
_entity.id
_entity.type
_entity.pdbx_description
1 polymer ?
#
loop_
_entity_poly.entity_id
_entity_poly.type
_entity_poly.pdbx_seq_one_letter_code
_entity_poly.pdbx_strand_id
1 'polypeptide(L)'
;MNTGVTMDYGISPFYVESDLINPFAGGLAGRGYDHEWQFPHSCNNYGFPKPISGCECNHRIPGNSSSIDAQANPAHLLEIYHGSRDVLQTSNSWTGLIKSDVSFSFSGNRLNDGVNVFIIDNESNSSYSQPHFDYLVGNYGRNLNDQGLPYEFFAPIHSNATTFRITAKI
;
A
#
# COMPACT_ATOMS: atom_id res chain seq x y z
N MET A 1 11.04 39.93 14.14
CA MET A 1 9.75 39.21 14.13
C MET A 1 10.07 37.76 13.82
N ASN A 2 9.64 36.81 14.66
CA ASN A 2 9.94 35.39 14.47
C ASN A 2 8.71 34.73 13.84
N THR A 3 8.72 34.56 12.52
CA THR A 3 7.60 34.00 11.74
C THR A 3 7.75 32.48 11.59
N GLY A 4 8.09 31.79 12.66
CA GLY A 4 8.23 30.33 12.66
C GLY A 4 6.86 29.66 12.73
N VAL A 5 6.64 28.63 11.90
CA VAL A 5 5.50 27.72 11.99
C VAL A 5 5.95 26.49 12.77
N THR A 6 5.24 26.16 13.86
CA THR A 6 5.43 24.91 14.60
C THR A 6 4.57 23.82 13.97
N MET A 7 5.16 22.65 13.74
CA MET A 7 4.48 21.47 13.18
C MET A 7 4.77 20.27 14.06
N ASP A 8 3.72 19.66 14.61
CA ASP A 8 3.80 18.44 15.43
C ASP A 8 3.40 17.18 14.62
N TYR A 9 3.25 17.34 13.30
CA TYR A 9 2.85 16.30 12.37
C TYR A 9 3.67 16.31 11.08
N GLY A 10 3.70 15.16 10.41
CA GLY A 10 4.35 14.99 9.12
C GLY A 10 3.66 13.95 8.25
N ILE A 11 4.00 13.94 6.96
CA ILE A 11 3.59 12.90 6.02
C ILE A 11 4.67 11.83 5.99
N SER A 12 4.28 10.59 6.23
CA SER A 12 5.15 9.42 6.19
C SER A 12 4.86 8.62 4.93
N PRO A 13 5.80 8.49 3.99
CA PRO A 13 5.67 7.53 2.91
C PRO A 13 5.86 6.12 3.46
N PHE A 14 5.29 5.14 2.76
CA PHE A 14 5.56 3.73 2.99
C PHE A 14 5.53 2.95 1.68
N TYR A 15 6.22 1.83 1.68
CA TYR A 15 6.29 0.90 0.58
C TYR A 15 6.34 -0.52 1.15
N VAL A 16 5.53 -1.40 0.59
CA VAL A 16 5.44 -2.82 0.96
C VAL A 16 5.50 -3.63 -0.33
N GLU A 17 6.50 -4.51 -0.40
CA GLU A 17 6.64 -5.55 -1.41
C GLU A 17 6.83 -6.88 -0.69
N SER A 18 6.46 -7.98 -1.34
CA SER A 18 6.57 -9.32 -0.76
C SER A 18 7.14 -10.34 -1.75
N ASP A 19 7.76 -9.91 -2.85
CA ASP A 19 8.40 -10.83 -3.79
C ASP A 19 9.83 -11.20 -3.34
N LEU A 20 10.07 -12.48 -3.06
CA LEU A 20 11.35 -12.95 -2.52
C LEU A 20 12.51 -12.90 -3.55
N ILE A 21 12.20 -13.13 -4.84
CA ILE A 21 13.15 -13.17 -5.96
C ILE A 21 12.45 -12.75 -7.26
N ASN A 22 13.11 -11.91 -8.07
CA ASN A 22 12.75 -11.65 -9.48
C ASN A 22 13.15 -12.87 -10.36
N PRO A 23 12.24 -13.79 -10.71
CA PRO A 23 12.58 -15.07 -11.34
C PRO A 23 12.93 -14.99 -12.82
N PHE A 24 12.82 -13.81 -13.44
CA PHE A 24 13.19 -13.64 -14.84
C PHE A 24 14.55 -12.99 -15.02
N ALA A 25 15.25 -12.59 -13.93
CA ALA A 25 16.55 -11.90 -13.95
C ALA A 25 16.66 -10.73 -14.94
N GLY A 26 15.52 -10.22 -15.42
CA GLY A 26 15.38 -9.29 -16.54
C GLY A 26 14.63 -8.04 -16.12
N GLY A 27 14.91 -7.53 -14.92
CA GLY A 27 14.61 -6.16 -14.47
C GLY A 27 13.17 -5.62 -14.51
N LEU A 28 12.17 -6.32 -15.07
CA LEU A 28 10.86 -5.72 -15.41
C LEU A 28 9.62 -6.59 -15.11
N ALA A 29 9.78 -7.82 -14.66
CA ALA A 29 8.65 -8.65 -14.20
C ALA A 29 9.12 -9.72 -13.20
N GLY A 30 9.15 -9.40 -11.92
CA GLY A 30 9.26 -10.41 -10.87
C GLY A 30 7.96 -11.21 -10.80
N ARG A 31 8.01 -12.54 -10.96
CA ARG A 31 6.92 -13.46 -10.57
C ARG A 31 7.47 -14.56 -9.67
N GLY A 32 8.10 -14.15 -8.58
CA GLY A 32 8.51 -15.05 -7.50
C GLY A 32 7.30 -15.22 -6.63
N TYR A 33 6.40 -16.13 -6.99
CA TYR A 33 5.20 -16.32 -6.22
C TYR A 33 5.56 -17.08 -4.95
N ASP A 34 5.72 -16.37 -3.85
CA ASP A 34 5.46 -16.97 -2.55
C ASP A 34 4.01 -17.47 -2.58
N HIS A 35 3.83 -18.74 -2.23
CA HIS A 35 2.52 -19.42 -2.25
C HIS A 35 1.47 -18.70 -1.39
N GLU A 36 1.91 -17.82 -0.49
CA GLU A 36 1.10 -17.11 0.50
C GLU A 36 0.21 -15.99 -0.07
N TRP A 37 0.42 -15.56 -1.33
CA TRP A 37 -0.26 -14.39 -1.90
C TRP A 37 -1.04 -14.65 -3.19
N GLN A 38 -1.28 -15.92 -3.50
CA GLN A 38 -2.17 -16.31 -4.60
C GLN A 38 -3.62 -16.12 -4.17
N PHE A 39 -4.36 -15.23 -4.85
CA PHE A 39 -5.77 -15.04 -4.56
C PHE A 39 -6.56 -16.34 -4.79
N PRO A 40 -7.44 -16.71 -3.85
CA PRO A 40 -8.69 -15.97 -3.71
C PRO A 40 -8.72 -14.92 -2.59
N HIS A 41 -7.79 -14.96 -1.63
CA HIS A 41 -7.75 -14.04 -0.50
C HIS A 41 -6.31 -13.75 -0.07
N SER A 42 -6.01 -12.49 0.26
CA SER A 42 -4.73 -12.09 0.86
C SER A 42 -4.88 -10.98 1.91
N CYS A 43 -3.91 -10.87 2.85
CA CYS A 43 -3.95 -9.96 3.99
C CYS A 43 -2.62 -9.24 4.23
N ASN A 44 -2.47 -7.98 3.78
CA ASN A 44 -1.28 -7.18 4.01
C ASN A 44 -1.30 -6.50 5.38
N ASN A 45 -0.24 -6.70 6.18
CA ASN A 45 -0.09 -6.07 7.49
C ASN A 45 0.94 -4.96 7.42
N TYR A 46 0.56 -3.75 7.83
CA TYR A 46 1.51 -2.65 7.92
C TYR A 46 1.31 -1.82 9.19
N GLY A 47 2.42 -1.46 9.83
CA GLY A 47 2.42 -0.59 10.99
C GLY A 47 2.31 0.88 10.59
N PHE A 48 1.21 1.54 10.96
CA PHE A 48 1.12 3.00 10.96
C PHE A 48 1.29 3.50 12.40
N PRO A 49 2.48 3.94 12.83
CA PRO A 49 2.64 4.61 14.10
C PRO A 49 1.87 5.92 14.15
N LYS A 50 0.95 6.04 15.12
CA LYS A 50 0.20 7.25 15.47
C LYS A 50 -0.36 8.00 14.24
N PRO A 51 -1.17 7.34 13.39
CA PRO A 51 -1.76 7.98 12.24
C PRO A 51 -2.74 9.05 12.72
N ILE A 52 -2.69 10.23 12.10
CA ILE A 52 -3.58 11.36 12.42
C ILE A 52 -4.41 11.80 11.23
N SER A 53 -3.96 11.51 10.01
CA SER A 53 -4.70 11.78 8.79
C SER A 53 -4.78 10.51 7.95
N GLY A 54 -5.62 10.56 6.92
CA GLY A 54 -5.87 9.41 6.07
C GLY A 54 -4.63 8.84 5.38
N CYS A 55 -4.71 7.57 4.97
CA CYS A 55 -3.77 6.99 4.01
C CYS A 55 -4.28 7.22 2.61
N GLU A 56 -3.41 7.67 1.72
CA GLU A 56 -3.58 7.48 0.28
C GLU A 56 -2.65 6.36 -0.13
N CYS A 57 -3.21 5.35 -0.78
CA CYS A 57 -2.52 4.11 -1.06
C CYS A 57 -2.78 3.68 -2.52
N ASN A 58 -1.77 3.11 -3.18
CA ASN A 58 -1.83 2.57 -4.53
C ASN A 58 -1.27 1.14 -4.52
N HIS A 59 -2.10 0.19 -4.94
CA HIS A 59 -1.74 -1.21 -5.11
C HIS A 59 -1.45 -1.52 -6.57
N ARG A 60 -0.33 -2.20 -6.82
CA ARG A 60 -0.03 -2.81 -8.10
C ARG A 60 -0.36 -4.30 -8.05
N ILE A 61 -1.20 -4.74 -8.99
CA ILE A 61 -1.70 -6.11 -9.03
C ILE A 61 -1.67 -6.65 -10.46
N PRO A 62 -0.71 -7.52 -10.80
CA PRO A 62 -0.68 -8.24 -12.07
C PRO A 62 -1.84 -9.24 -12.18
N GLY A 63 -2.57 -9.20 -13.29
CA GLY A 63 -3.47 -10.27 -13.68
C GLY A 63 -2.69 -11.53 -14.07
N ASN A 64 -3.23 -12.70 -13.76
CA ASN A 64 -2.69 -13.98 -14.21
C ASN A 64 -3.78 -15.05 -14.30
N SER A 65 -3.51 -16.10 -15.07
CA SER A 65 -4.41 -17.24 -15.22
C SER A 65 -3.88 -18.46 -14.49
N SER A 66 -4.78 -19.21 -13.85
CA SER A 66 -4.44 -20.54 -13.31
C SER A 66 -4.17 -21.58 -14.41
N SER A 67 -4.63 -21.32 -15.64
CA SER A 67 -4.28 -22.11 -16.83
C SER A 67 -4.34 -21.26 -18.08
N ILE A 68 -3.16 -20.93 -18.64
CA ILE A 68 -3.07 -20.13 -19.86
C ILE A 68 -3.67 -20.85 -21.08
N ASP A 69 -3.52 -22.17 -21.14
CA ASP A 69 -4.02 -22.99 -22.25
C ASP A 69 -5.55 -23.08 -22.24
N ALA A 70 -6.16 -23.10 -21.04
CA ALA A 70 -7.61 -23.18 -20.90
C ALA A 70 -8.29 -21.80 -21.03
N GLN A 71 -7.71 -20.77 -20.40
CA GLN A 71 -8.19 -19.39 -20.54
C GLN A 71 -7.02 -18.41 -20.42
N ALA A 72 -6.52 -17.94 -21.56
CA ALA A 72 -5.40 -17.01 -21.61
C ALA A 72 -5.71 -15.64 -20.98
N ASN A 73 -6.98 -15.20 -21.05
CA ASN A 73 -7.41 -13.89 -20.57
C ASN A 73 -8.62 -14.01 -19.63
N PRO A 74 -8.42 -14.42 -18.37
CA PRO A 74 -9.49 -14.41 -17.37
C PRO A 74 -9.94 -12.98 -17.04
N ALA A 75 -11.21 -12.84 -16.69
CA ALA A 75 -11.69 -11.64 -16.02
C ALA A 75 -11.20 -11.65 -14.56
N HIS A 76 -10.87 -10.49 -14.03
CA HIS A 76 -10.46 -10.27 -12.65
C HIS A 76 -11.41 -9.29 -11.99
N LEU A 77 -11.73 -9.54 -10.72
CA LEU A 77 -12.45 -8.61 -9.87
C LEU A 77 -11.81 -8.73 -8.49
N LEU A 78 -11.29 -7.62 -7.98
CA LEU A 78 -10.78 -7.52 -6.63
C LEU A 78 -11.63 -6.59 -5.79
N GLU A 79 -11.79 -6.96 -4.55
CA GLU A 79 -12.37 -6.15 -3.50
C GLU A 79 -11.34 -5.92 -2.39
N ILE A 80 -11.24 -4.68 -1.92
CA ILE A 80 -10.29 -4.28 -0.90
C ILE A 80 -11.06 -3.85 0.33
N TYR A 81 -10.57 -4.29 1.48
CA TYR A 81 -11.14 -4.05 2.80
C TYR A 81 -10.05 -3.70 3.82
N HIS A 82 -10.45 -3.26 5.00
CA HIS A 82 -9.53 -2.93 6.10
C HIS A 82 -10.08 -3.41 7.45
N GLY A 83 -9.27 -4.18 8.17
CA GLY A 83 -9.59 -4.75 9.49
C GLY A 83 -10.62 -5.88 9.46
N SER A 84 -11.74 -5.70 8.74
CA SER A 84 -12.79 -6.70 8.51
C SER A 84 -13.39 -6.54 7.11
N ARG A 85 -14.22 -7.51 6.70
CA ARG A 85 -14.95 -7.50 5.41
C ARG A 85 -16.29 -6.76 5.47
N ASP A 86 -16.59 -6.08 6.57
CA ASP A 86 -17.91 -5.49 6.76
C ASP A 86 -18.14 -4.25 5.88
N VAL A 87 -17.06 -3.55 5.52
CA VAL A 87 -17.11 -2.31 4.74
C VAL A 87 -16.13 -2.38 3.58
N LEU A 88 -16.67 -2.57 2.38
CA LEU A 88 -15.91 -2.49 1.12
C LEU A 88 -15.24 -1.12 1.00
N GLN A 89 -13.92 -1.10 0.88
CA GLN A 89 -13.17 0.12 0.66
C GLN A 89 -13.19 0.53 -0.81
N THR A 90 -12.88 -0.40 -1.69
CA THR A 90 -12.88 -0.19 -3.14
C THR A 90 -12.92 -1.53 -3.87
N SER A 91 -13.25 -1.49 -5.14
CA SER A 91 -13.17 -2.64 -6.04
C SER A 91 -12.48 -2.26 -7.34
N ASN A 92 -11.80 -3.21 -7.97
CA ASN A 92 -11.20 -3.03 -9.28
C ASN A 92 -11.39 -4.27 -10.14
N SER A 93 -11.76 -4.07 -11.40
CA SER A 93 -11.92 -5.16 -12.36
C SER A 93 -11.09 -4.91 -13.61
N TRP A 94 -10.46 -5.95 -14.13
CA TRP A 94 -9.71 -5.91 -15.38
C TRP A 94 -9.74 -7.28 -16.07
N THR A 95 -9.10 -7.43 -17.22
CA THR A 95 -9.08 -8.69 -17.97
C THR A 95 -7.69 -8.97 -18.50
N GLY A 96 -7.29 -10.24 -18.45
CA GLY A 96 -6.04 -10.71 -18.99
C GLY A 96 -4.84 -10.50 -18.07
N LEU A 97 -3.66 -10.77 -18.62
CA LEU A 97 -2.40 -10.83 -17.87
C LEU A 97 -1.74 -9.45 -17.63
N ILE A 98 -2.52 -8.38 -17.77
CA ILE A 98 -2.00 -7.01 -17.64
C ILE A 98 -1.87 -6.62 -16.17
N LYS A 99 -1.02 -5.62 -15.91
CA LYS A 99 -0.92 -4.98 -14.60
C LYS A 99 -2.10 -4.04 -14.39
N SER A 100 -2.75 -4.13 -13.22
CA SER A 100 -3.75 -3.16 -12.76
C SER A 100 -3.21 -2.33 -11.60
N ASP A 101 -3.52 -1.04 -11.59
CA ASP A 101 -3.26 -0.12 -10.48
C ASP A 101 -4.57 0.20 -9.77
N VAL A 102 -4.62 -0.04 -8.46
CA VAL A 102 -5.80 0.21 -7.63
C VAL A 102 -5.47 1.27 -6.59
N SER A 103 -6.03 2.46 -6.76
CA SER A 103 -5.91 3.56 -5.79
C SER A 103 -7.11 3.61 -4.84
N PHE A 104 -6.83 3.81 -3.57
CA PHE A 104 -7.84 3.91 -2.51
C PHE A 104 -7.28 4.72 -1.34
N SER A 105 -8.19 5.20 -0.49
CA SER A 105 -7.82 5.97 0.68
C SER A 105 -8.66 5.61 1.90
N PHE A 106 -8.04 5.66 3.07
CA PHE A 106 -8.73 5.52 4.35
C PHE A 106 -8.73 6.85 5.05
N SER A 107 -9.82 7.20 5.73
CA SER A 107 -9.82 8.28 6.69
C SER A 107 -8.99 7.91 7.92
N GLY A 108 -8.32 8.89 8.55
CA GLY A 108 -7.42 8.63 9.68
C GLY A 108 -8.10 7.91 10.86
N ASN A 109 -9.39 8.16 11.09
CA ASN A 109 -10.18 7.48 12.12
C ASN A 109 -10.47 6.00 11.84
N ARG A 110 -10.18 5.50 10.63
CA ARG A 110 -10.26 4.07 10.29
C ARG A 110 -8.92 3.37 10.48
N LEU A 111 -7.82 4.11 10.62
CA LEU A 111 -6.49 3.52 10.82
C LEU A 111 -6.25 3.23 12.30
N ASN A 112 -5.66 2.06 12.57
CA ASN A 112 -5.19 1.71 13.91
C ASN A 112 -3.82 2.35 14.17
N ASP A 113 -3.56 2.75 15.41
CA ASP A 113 -2.18 3.00 15.86
C ASP A 113 -1.44 1.65 15.95
N GLY A 114 -0.42 1.49 15.12
CA GLY A 114 0.28 0.22 14.92
C GLY A 114 -0.27 -0.53 13.71
N VAL A 115 -0.51 -1.84 13.86
CA VAL A 115 -0.77 -2.72 12.72
C VAL A 115 -2.16 -2.48 12.11
N ASN A 116 -2.17 -2.30 10.80
CA ASN A 116 -3.34 -2.18 9.94
C ASN A 116 -3.33 -3.36 8.96
N VAL A 117 -4.49 -4.02 8.82
CA VAL A 117 -4.65 -5.19 7.96
C VAL A 117 -5.48 -4.78 6.74
N PHE A 118 -4.89 -4.86 5.54
CA PHE A 118 -5.59 -4.72 4.28
C PHE A 118 -5.95 -6.09 3.74
N ILE A 119 -7.25 -6.34 3.63
CA ILE A 119 -7.79 -7.59 3.10
C ILE A 119 -8.09 -7.36 1.62
N ILE A 120 -7.66 -8.28 0.78
CA ILE A 120 -7.91 -8.23 -0.66
C ILE A 120 -8.50 -9.58 -1.07
N ASP A 121 -9.70 -9.55 -1.65
CA ASP A 121 -10.45 -10.72 -2.09
C ASP A 121 -10.61 -10.71 -3.62
N ASN A 122 -10.50 -11.87 -4.25
CA ASN A 122 -10.77 -12.06 -5.67
C ASN A 122 -12.17 -12.63 -5.88
N GLU A 123 -13.09 -11.72 -6.16
CA GLU A 123 -14.51 -11.99 -6.39
C GLU A 123 -14.84 -12.22 -7.87
N SER A 124 -13.84 -12.58 -8.68
CA SER A 124 -14.07 -12.86 -10.09
C SER A 124 -14.92 -14.11 -10.28
N ASN A 125 -15.90 -14.02 -11.19
CA ASN A 125 -16.67 -15.17 -11.65
C ASN A 125 -15.86 -16.14 -12.53
N SER A 126 -14.62 -15.78 -12.91
CA SER A 126 -13.72 -16.64 -13.68
C SER A 126 -12.94 -17.54 -12.73
N SER A 127 -13.16 -18.86 -12.81
CA SER A 127 -12.35 -19.87 -12.07
C SER A 127 -10.86 -19.86 -12.46
N TYR A 128 -10.52 -19.18 -13.56
CA TYR A 128 -9.14 -18.99 -14.01
C TYR A 128 -8.51 -17.69 -13.50
N SER A 129 -9.27 -16.85 -12.79
CA SER A 129 -8.75 -15.61 -12.20
C SER A 129 -7.77 -15.93 -11.08
N GLN A 130 -6.49 -15.66 -11.30
CA GLN A 130 -5.47 -15.81 -10.26
C GLN A 130 -4.53 -14.61 -10.29
N PRO A 131 -5.00 -13.39 -9.94
CA PRO A 131 -4.13 -12.22 -9.85
C PRO A 131 -3.01 -12.43 -8.82
N HIS A 132 -2.04 -11.51 -8.75
CA HIS A 132 -0.95 -11.54 -7.79
C HIS A 132 -0.70 -10.17 -7.19
N PHE A 133 -0.21 -10.15 -5.97
CA PHE A 133 0.31 -8.92 -5.36
C PHE A 133 1.72 -8.62 -5.91
N ASP A 134 1.99 -7.35 -6.22
CA ASP A 134 3.33 -6.87 -6.59
C ASP A 134 3.83 -5.95 -5.47
N TYR A 135 3.23 -4.76 -5.33
CA TYR A 135 3.54 -3.84 -4.24
C TYR A 135 2.34 -2.99 -3.80
N LEU A 136 2.46 -2.43 -2.60
CA LEU A 136 1.65 -1.35 -2.06
C LEU A 136 2.54 -0.15 -1.75
N VAL A 137 2.16 1.02 -2.24
CA VAL A 137 2.83 2.28 -1.90
C VAL A 137 1.81 3.29 -1.42
N GLY A 138 2.21 4.17 -0.51
CA GLY A 138 1.33 5.24 -0.08
C GLY A 138 1.96 6.21 0.89
N ASN A 139 1.11 7.07 1.43
CA ASN A 139 1.46 8.02 2.45
C ASN A 139 0.33 8.21 3.45
N TYR A 140 0.70 8.41 4.72
CA TYR A 140 -0.23 8.74 5.79
C TYR A 140 0.34 9.88 6.63
N GLY A 141 -0.53 10.69 7.24
CA GLY A 141 -0.08 11.68 8.21
C GLY A 141 0.07 11.06 9.59
N ARG A 142 1.13 11.43 10.31
CA ARG A 142 1.40 10.98 11.68
C ARG A 142 1.88 12.10 12.57
N ASN A 143 1.68 11.93 13.87
CA ASN A 143 2.35 12.76 14.86
C ASN A 143 3.86 12.52 14.82
N LEU A 144 4.62 13.62 14.94
CA LEU A 144 6.06 13.61 15.11
C LEU A 144 6.37 13.48 16.61
N ASN A 145 6.34 12.26 17.13
CA ASN A 145 6.89 11.99 18.46
C ASN A 145 8.26 11.30 18.33
N ASP A 146 9.24 11.85 19.03
CA ASP A 146 10.63 11.39 19.12
C ASP A 146 10.82 10.18 20.03
N GLN A 147 9.77 9.79 20.77
CA GLN A 147 9.83 8.61 21.64
C GLN A 147 9.75 7.31 20.84
N GLY A 148 10.93 6.78 20.50
CA GLY A 148 11.14 5.39 20.12
C GLY A 148 11.13 5.07 18.63
N LEU A 149 11.01 6.06 17.74
CA LEU A 149 11.03 5.83 16.30
C LEU A 149 11.95 6.83 15.58
N PRO A 150 12.99 6.38 14.85
CA PRO A 150 13.74 7.25 13.97
C PRO A 150 12.79 7.75 12.86
N TYR A 151 12.88 9.04 12.54
CA TYR A 151 12.21 9.61 11.37
C TYR A 151 13.26 10.30 10.50
N GLU A 152 13.16 10.09 9.18
CA GLU A 152 13.96 10.80 8.20
C GLU A 152 13.17 12.01 7.71
N PHE A 153 13.79 13.19 7.77
CA PHE A 153 13.16 14.44 7.38
C PHE A 153 13.58 14.83 5.97
N PHE A 154 12.60 14.97 5.07
CA PHE A 154 12.81 15.47 3.71
C PHE A 154 12.27 16.89 3.60
N ALA A 155 13.11 17.84 3.21
CA ALA A 155 12.68 19.21 2.97
C ALA A 155 11.74 19.24 1.74
N PRO A 156 10.52 19.79 1.86
CA PRO A 156 9.52 19.71 0.79
C PRO A 156 9.85 20.57 -0.44
N ILE A 157 10.81 21.48 -0.36
CA ILE A 157 11.19 22.37 -1.46
C ILE A 157 12.71 22.49 -1.51
N HIS A 158 13.30 22.00 -2.60
CA HIS A 158 14.67 22.31 -2.97
C HIS A 158 14.68 23.70 -3.61
N SER A 159 15.53 24.62 -3.12
CA SER A 159 15.71 26.02 -3.59
C SER A 159 15.11 27.16 -2.75
N ASN A 160 14.65 26.92 -1.52
CA ASN A 160 14.34 27.98 -0.56
C ASN A 160 15.33 27.99 0.62
N ALA A 161 15.70 29.18 1.12
CA ALA A 161 16.44 29.32 2.38
C ALA A 161 15.49 29.08 3.56
N THR A 162 15.12 27.82 3.79
CA THR A 162 14.28 27.40 4.92
C THR A 162 15.14 26.77 6.00
N THR A 163 15.08 27.29 7.22
CA THR A 163 15.74 26.69 8.39
C THR A 163 14.70 25.93 9.21
N PHE A 164 14.94 24.64 9.43
CA PHE A 164 14.13 23.81 10.32
C PHE A 164 14.80 23.75 11.70
N ARG A 165 14.03 23.96 12.77
CA ARG A 165 14.48 23.78 14.15
C ARG A 165 13.66 22.67 14.79
N ILE A 166 14.29 21.51 14.94
CA ILE A 166 13.69 20.39 15.68
C ILE A 166 13.93 20.63 17.16
N THR A 167 12.87 20.60 17.96
CA THR A 167 12.95 20.75 19.42
C THR A 167 12.30 19.55 20.06
N ALA A 168 13.09 18.68 20.68
CA ALA A 168 12.60 17.60 21.52
C ALA A 168 12.13 18.18 22.86
N LYS A 169 10.95 17.77 23.34
CA LYS A 169 10.54 18.03 24.73
C LYS A 169 10.91 16.79 25.54
N ILE A 170 11.89 16.97 26.44
CA ILE A 170 12.31 15.98 27.44
C ILE A 170 11.23 15.85 28.51
#